data_AF-A0AAF0EFI0-F1
#
_entry.id   AF-A0AAF0EFI0-F1
#
_cell.length_a   1.000
_cell.length_b   1.000
_cell.length_c   1.000
_cell.angle_alpha   90.00
_cell.angle_beta   90.00
_cell.angle_gamma   90.00
#
_symmetry.space_group_name_H-M   'P 1'
#
loop_
_entity.id
_entity.type
_entity.pdbx_description
1 polymer ?
#
loop_
_entity_poly.entity_id
_entity_poly.type
_entity_poly.pdbx_seq_one_letter_code
_entity_poly.pdbx_strand_id
1 'polypeptide(L)'
;MSESSSHRPLTGSPRLSGSKATVHTIGMALTIVSCVFFALSFLSSLAGLTSSAPPPTSASFAGSRFYGQCNPYLKHGYISHEPYPVWKPYDSSCQTTPILPHLLSLVPGARMGPAAALRAQNTPKQAEEDVIRAMKNRTILLVGDAVDRAMVRNLCAMVGETPVAVDASHRWGASLKQVATYTGKSADNVVLADYCFIPQYSTLVTSFYHYGADTDELWRAQPSYFPPGSFEGRLKSLLQPYLESMASLPAFNGVRASSSQPDLVVFSSGLWDLAAWAMEDESEHLDATGDLSEKRLEWWRSRMVDMLGELRKLIGNSVPLVWRSTHMSLSTAKDTVESFISNTHASTPVAPAGTGHQFAYPHRIAQLNEARKSFLPLEGRDSVRGKLSKSIWSQANQLQLRDMPFGEVTLGQPLQQDSLLIPGLDSHVYLFWSMVLFELLDSVV
;
A
#
# COMPACT_ATOMS: atom_id res chain seq x y z
N MET A 1 -44.81 67.03 23.82
CA MET A 1 -46.00 66.89 24.69
C MET A 1 -47.12 66.26 23.87
N SER A 2 -47.65 65.11 24.31
CA SER A 2 -49.01 64.54 24.17
C SER A 2 -49.63 64.45 22.74
N GLU A 3 -49.71 63.26 22.10
CA GLU A 3 -50.76 62.20 22.16
C GLU A 3 -52.00 62.46 21.26
N SER A 4 -52.24 61.62 20.23
CA SER A 4 -53.10 60.40 20.20
C SER A 4 -54.61 60.74 20.22
N SER A 5 -55.32 60.73 19.09
CA SER A 5 -55.88 59.60 18.30
C SER A 5 -57.14 58.91 18.87
N SER A 6 -58.20 58.99 18.06
CA SER A 6 -59.14 57.93 17.63
C SER A 6 -60.33 57.51 18.49
N HIS A 7 -61.51 57.70 17.89
CA HIS A 7 -62.81 57.13 18.20
C HIS A 7 -63.01 55.72 17.57
N ARG A 8 -63.77 54.90 18.31
CA ARG A 8 -64.38 53.55 18.08
C ARG A 8 -65.61 53.59 17.11
N PRO A 9 -66.37 52.49 16.82
CA PRO A 9 -66.14 51.02 16.94
C PRO A 9 -66.76 50.11 15.81
N LEU A 10 -66.32 48.83 15.82
CA LEU A 10 -67.02 47.53 15.71
C LEU A 10 -68.17 47.28 14.69
N THR A 11 -67.94 46.34 13.76
CA THR A 11 -68.74 45.10 13.53
C THR A 11 -68.00 44.15 12.54
N GLY A 12 -68.01 42.82 12.78
CA GLY A 12 -67.65 41.82 11.76
C GLY A 12 -66.92 40.52 12.18
N SER A 13 -67.60 39.61 12.91
CA SER A 13 -67.67 38.12 12.76
C SER A 13 -66.41 37.20 12.61
N PRO A 14 -66.51 35.84 12.74
CA PRO A 14 -65.92 35.09 13.85
C PRO A 14 -64.65 34.27 13.53
N ARG A 15 -63.90 33.95 14.60
CA ARG A 15 -62.69 33.09 14.59
C ARG A 15 -63.04 31.60 14.38
N LEU A 16 -62.38 30.97 13.41
CA LEU A 16 -62.35 29.52 13.22
C LEU A 16 -61.52 28.85 14.34
N SER A 17 -62.19 27.98 15.09
CA SER A 17 -61.60 27.04 16.05
C SER A 17 -61.00 25.86 15.28
N GLY A 18 -59.68 25.77 15.23
CA GLY A 18 -58.98 24.67 14.56
C GLY A 18 -57.52 24.58 14.97
N SER A 19 -57.22 24.35 16.24
CA SER A 19 -55.82 24.26 16.70
C SER A 19 -55.53 23.27 17.83
N LYS A 20 -56.52 22.57 18.39
CA LYS A 20 -56.26 21.60 19.50
C LYS A 20 -56.18 20.15 19.03
N ALA A 21 -56.96 19.76 18.03
CA ALA A 21 -56.96 18.38 17.54
C ALA A 21 -55.64 18.01 16.81
N THR A 22 -55.15 18.89 15.94
CA THR A 22 -53.96 18.64 15.11
C THR A 22 -52.68 18.50 15.93
N VAL A 23 -52.52 19.33 16.98
CA VAL A 23 -51.35 19.28 17.89
C VAL A 23 -51.37 18.01 18.73
N HIS A 24 -52.54 17.57 19.18
CA HIS A 24 -52.69 16.32 19.93
C HIS A 24 -52.37 15.10 19.05
N THR A 25 -52.81 15.09 17.78
CA THR A 25 -52.51 13.98 16.85
C THR A 25 -51.03 13.89 16.51
N ILE A 26 -50.35 15.03 16.30
CA ILE A 26 -48.91 15.06 16.04
C ILE A 26 -48.11 14.63 17.27
N GLY A 27 -48.49 15.10 18.46
CA GLY A 27 -47.86 14.69 19.72
C GLY A 27 -47.99 13.17 19.94
N MET A 28 -49.18 12.62 19.72
CA MET A 28 -49.43 11.18 19.88
C MET A 28 -48.64 10.33 18.87
N ALA A 29 -48.51 10.80 17.61
CA ALA A 29 -47.70 10.13 16.60
C ALA A 29 -46.20 10.10 16.98
N LEU A 30 -45.66 11.21 17.47
CA LEU A 30 -44.27 11.30 17.93
C LEU A 30 -44.01 10.40 19.14
N THR A 31 -44.95 10.31 20.08
CA THR A 31 -44.84 9.38 21.22
C THR A 31 -44.85 7.93 20.77
N ILE A 32 -45.72 7.54 19.83
CA ILE A 32 -45.77 6.17 19.30
C ILE A 32 -44.45 5.82 18.60
N VAL A 33 -43.93 6.70 17.75
CA VAL A 33 -42.65 6.49 17.06
C VAL A 33 -41.50 6.36 18.06
N SER A 34 -41.50 7.16 19.12
CA SER A 34 -40.49 7.09 20.18
C SER A 34 -40.56 5.77 20.94
N CYS A 35 -41.77 5.33 21.32
CA CYS A 35 -41.98 4.05 21.99
C CYS A 35 -41.57 2.85 21.13
N VAL A 36 -41.86 2.89 19.82
CA VAL A 36 -41.42 1.84 18.87
C VAL A 36 -39.90 1.82 18.74
N PHE A 37 -39.25 2.99 18.65
CA PHE A 37 -37.79 3.09 18.59
C PHE A 37 -37.13 2.55 19.87
N PHE A 38 -37.65 2.89 21.05
CA PHE A 38 -37.16 2.36 22.32
C PHE A 38 -37.40 0.85 22.44
N ALA A 39 -38.56 0.34 22.02
CA ALA A 39 -38.85 -1.10 22.06
C ALA A 39 -37.93 -1.90 21.12
N LEU A 40 -37.68 -1.40 19.90
CA LEU A 40 -36.76 -2.03 18.95
C LEU A 40 -35.32 -1.99 19.44
N SER A 41 -34.88 -0.88 20.03
CA SER A 41 -33.55 -0.75 20.62
C SER A 41 -33.36 -1.68 21.82
N PHE A 42 -34.39 -1.81 22.66
CA PHE A 42 -34.38 -2.71 23.82
C PHE A 42 -34.39 -4.19 23.40
N LEU A 43 -35.23 -4.58 22.43
CA LEU A 43 -35.24 -5.95 21.88
C LEU A 43 -33.92 -6.31 21.20
N SER A 44 -33.30 -5.36 20.50
CA SER A 44 -31.98 -5.53 19.88
C SER A 44 -30.88 -5.71 20.94
N SER A 45 -31.00 -5.05 22.10
CA SER A 45 -30.06 -5.22 23.21
C SER A 45 -30.22 -6.56 23.95
N LEU A 46 -31.43 -7.13 23.95
CA LEU A 46 -31.71 -8.45 24.55
C LEU A 46 -31.30 -9.61 23.63
N ALA A 47 -31.32 -9.42 22.30
CA ALA A 47 -30.89 -10.40 21.31
C ALA A 47 -29.36 -10.67 21.30
N GLY A 48 -28.57 -9.86 22.03
CA GLY A 48 -27.13 -10.07 22.21
C GLY A 48 -26.74 -11.13 23.25
N LEU A 49 -27.71 -11.75 23.94
CA LEU A 49 -27.48 -12.73 25.00
C LEU A 49 -28.20 -14.04 24.68
N THR A 50 -27.77 -14.75 23.63
CA THR A 50 -27.78 -16.22 23.48
C THR A 50 -27.66 -16.60 21.99
N SER A 51 -26.46 -16.97 21.56
CA SER A 51 -26.30 -17.90 20.44
C SER A 51 -24.94 -18.59 20.53
N SER A 52 -24.96 -19.82 21.02
CA SER A 52 -23.91 -20.81 20.78
C SER A 52 -23.92 -21.14 19.29
N ALA A 53 -22.94 -20.64 18.54
CA ALA A 53 -22.79 -20.93 17.13
C ALA A 53 -22.35 -22.39 16.89
N PRO A 54 -22.95 -23.12 15.93
CA PRO A 54 -22.46 -24.44 15.50
C PRO A 54 -21.21 -24.29 14.61
N PRO A 55 -20.33 -25.31 14.52
CA PRO A 55 -19.07 -25.19 13.80
C PRO A 55 -19.30 -25.22 12.28
N PRO A 56 -18.77 -24.25 11.51
CA PRO A 56 -18.75 -24.35 10.06
C PRO A 56 -17.69 -25.36 9.65
N THR A 57 -18.14 -26.53 9.18
CA THR A 57 -17.35 -27.46 8.38
C THR A 57 -17.36 -26.99 6.93
N SER A 58 -16.37 -26.18 6.59
CA SER A 58 -15.88 -25.97 5.22
C SER A 58 -14.48 -25.41 5.35
N ALA A 59 -13.49 -26.06 4.74
CA ALA A 59 -12.09 -25.66 4.78
C ALA A 59 -11.90 -24.30 4.08
N SER A 60 -12.18 -23.23 4.82
CA SER A 60 -11.78 -21.86 4.55
C SER A 60 -10.51 -21.61 5.35
N PHE A 61 -9.46 -21.14 4.68
CA PHE A 61 -8.19 -20.75 5.30
C PHE A 61 -8.47 -19.88 6.53
N ALA A 62 -8.23 -20.46 7.71
CA ALA A 62 -8.42 -19.78 8.97
C ALA A 62 -7.33 -18.71 9.08
N GLY A 63 -7.73 -17.45 8.92
CA GLY A 63 -6.92 -16.30 9.32
C GLY A 63 -6.77 -16.27 10.84
N SER A 64 -5.93 -17.16 11.36
CA SER A 64 -5.26 -17.07 12.66
C SER A 64 -4.36 -18.29 12.79
N ARG A 65 -3.14 -18.17 12.27
CA ARG A 65 -1.91 -18.80 12.76
C ARG A 65 -0.80 -18.42 11.78
N PHE A 66 0.05 -17.48 12.21
CA PHE A 66 1.48 -17.65 11.97
C PHE A 66 1.80 -19.14 12.11
N TYR A 67 2.50 -19.73 11.15
CA TYR A 67 2.90 -21.13 11.24
C TYR A 67 3.92 -21.33 12.37
N GLY A 68 3.47 -21.27 13.63
CA GLY A 68 4.28 -21.50 14.84
C GLY A 68 5.50 -20.59 15.03
N GLN A 69 5.84 -19.72 14.08
CA GLN A 69 6.99 -18.84 14.09
C GLN A 69 6.50 -17.39 14.19
N CYS A 70 7.04 -16.67 15.16
CA CYS A 70 6.77 -15.25 15.32
C CYS A 70 7.39 -14.46 14.15
N ASN A 71 6.83 -13.28 13.84
CA ASN A 71 7.48 -12.35 12.92
C ASN A 71 8.51 -11.50 13.69
N PRO A 72 9.83 -11.65 13.41
CA PRO A 72 10.88 -10.94 14.13
C PRO A 72 10.83 -9.43 13.90
N TYR A 73 10.35 -8.98 12.73
CA TYR A 73 10.28 -7.57 12.38
C TYR A 73 9.16 -6.81 13.10
N LEU A 74 8.18 -7.52 13.66
CA LEU A 74 7.14 -6.95 14.53
C LEU A 74 7.56 -6.89 16.00
N LYS A 75 8.70 -7.48 16.36
CA LYS A 75 9.24 -7.43 17.72
C LYS A 75 10.17 -6.24 17.86
N HIS A 76 10.17 -5.64 19.05
CA HIS A 76 11.17 -4.64 19.41
C HIS A 76 12.58 -5.22 19.29
N GLY A 77 13.48 -4.44 18.69
CA GLY A 77 14.83 -4.87 18.37
C GLY A 77 15.69 -3.71 17.89
N TYR A 78 16.84 -4.04 17.30
CA TYR A 78 17.79 -3.10 16.76
C TYR A 78 18.50 -3.68 15.53
N ILE A 79 19.10 -2.83 14.70
CA ILE A 79 19.90 -3.27 13.55
C ILE A 79 21.33 -3.54 14.02
N SER A 80 21.83 -4.73 13.74
CA SER A 80 23.24 -5.11 13.89
C SER A 80 23.88 -5.18 12.51
N HIS A 81 25.03 -4.56 12.32
CA HIS A 81 25.71 -4.49 11.01
C HIS A 81 26.75 -5.61 10.81
N GLU A 82 27.04 -6.40 11.85
CA GLU A 82 28.05 -7.44 11.83
C GLU A 82 27.37 -8.83 11.84
N PRO A 83 27.66 -9.71 10.86
CA PRO A 83 28.56 -9.54 9.70
C PRO A 83 27.91 -8.80 8.50
N TYR A 84 26.60 -8.56 8.56
CA TYR A 84 25.81 -7.80 7.60
C TYR A 84 24.57 -7.23 8.31
N PRO A 85 23.86 -6.24 7.72
CA PRO A 85 22.73 -5.59 8.38
C PRO A 85 21.56 -6.53 8.65
N VAL A 86 21.31 -6.83 9.93
CA VAL A 86 20.24 -7.74 10.36
C VAL A 86 19.45 -7.13 11.50
N TRP A 87 18.12 -7.25 11.43
CA TRP A 87 17.26 -6.92 12.56
C TRP A 87 17.44 -7.97 13.66
N LYS A 88 17.79 -7.54 14.87
CA LYS A 88 17.92 -8.40 16.05
C LYS A 88 16.84 -8.04 17.07
N PRO A 89 15.77 -8.84 17.16
CA PRO A 89 14.79 -8.71 18.23
C PRO A 89 15.41 -8.95 19.59
N TYR A 90 14.93 -8.22 20.60
CA TYR A 90 15.30 -8.49 21.99
C TYR A 90 14.75 -9.84 22.49
N ASP A 91 13.65 -10.30 21.89
CA ASP A 91 13.05 -11.60 22.17
C ASP A 91 13.87 -12.73 21.51
N SER A 92 14.60 -13.49 22.32
CA SER A 92 15.46 -14.59 21.85
C SER A 92 14.68 -15.76 21.25
N SER A 93 13.38 -15.88 21.54
CA SER A 93 12.51 -16.88 20.91
C SER A 93 12.10 -16.48 19.49
N CYS A 94 12.36 -15.23 19.10
CA CYS A 94 11.91 -14.63 17.86
C CYS A 94 13.04 -14.02 17.06
N GLN A 95 13.90 -14.85 16.47
CA GLN A 95 15.08 -14.37 15.76
C GLN A 95 14.87 -14.28 14.25
N THR A 96 15.57 -13.34 13.63
CA THR A 96 15.53 -13.13 12.18
C THR A 96 16.21 -14.26 11.42
N THR A 97 15.52 -14.79 10.40
CA THR A 97 16.08 -15.82 9.53
C THR A 97 17.09 -15.24 8.54
N PRO A 98 18.33 -15.75 8.46
CA PRO A 98 19.35 -15.27 7.54
C PRO A 98 19.14 -15.82 6.10
N ILE A 99 17.93 -15.71 5.55
CA ILE A 99 17.61 -16.28 4.22
C ILE A 99 18.29 -15.52 3.07
N LEU A 100 18.32 -14.19 3.09
CA LEU A 100 18.99 -13.37 2.09
C LEU A 100 20.50 -13.66 1.96
N PRO A 101 21.31 -13.67 3.05
CA PRO A 101 22.74 -13.94 2.93
C PRO A 101 23.03 -15.37 2.47
N HIS A 102 22.15 -16.33 2.76
CA HIS A 102 22.22 -17.69 2.20
C HIS A 102 21.81 -17.75 0.72
N LEU A 103 20.82 -16.96 0.29
CA LEU A 103 20.51 -16.83 -1.14
C LEU A 103 21.72 -16.27 -1.89
N LEU A 104 22.33 -15.19 -1.38
CA LEU A 104 23.47 -14.54 -2.00
C LEU A 104 24.73 -15.43 -2.00
N SER A 105 24.91 -16.34 -1.05
CA SER A 105 26.04 -17.29 -1.09
C SER A 105 25.85 -18.38 -2.17
N LEU A 106 24.61 -18.76 -2.45
CA LEU A 106 24.24 -19.80 -3.41
C LEU A 106 24.17 -19.30 -4.86
N VAL A 107 23.87 -18.02 -5.07
CA VAL A 107 23.82 -17.43 -6.43
C VAL A 107 25.24 -17.06 -6.89
N PRO A 108 25.74 -17.59 -8.03
CA PRO A 108 27.10 -17.32 -8.50
C PRO A 108 27.39 -15.84 -8.77
N GLY A 109 26.40 -15.10 -9.28
CA GLY A 109 26.56 -13.68 -9.63
C GLY A 109 26.82 -12.79 -8.42
N ALA A 110 26.32 -13.14 -7.24
CA ALA A 110 26.54 -12.41 -6.00
C ALA A 110 27.97 -12.54 -5.43
N ARG A 111 28.81 -13.43 -5.99
CA ARG A 111 30.22 -13.60 -5.56
C ARG A 111 31.09 -12.40 -5.88
N MET A 112 30.70 -11.62 -6.88
CA MET A 112 31.38 -10.40 -7.32
C MET A 112 30.37 -9.25 -7.33
N GLY A 113 30.82 -8.03 -7.07
CA GLY A 113 29.96 -6.84 -7.08
C GLY A 113 29.49 -6.40 -5.69
N PRO A 114 28.44 -5.56 -5.60
CA PRO A 114 28.14 -4.77 -4.41
C PRO A 114 27.66 -5.62 -3.22
N ALA A 115 27.09 -6.80 -3.48
CA ALA A 115 26.61 -7.70 -2.43
C ALA A 115 27.64 -8.73 -1.95
N ALA A 116 28.87 -8.71 -2.48
CA ALA A 116 29.86 -9.76 -2.20
C ALA A 116 30.19 -9.91 -0.70
N ALA A 117 30.15 -8.80 0.05
CA ALA A 117 30.37 -8.74 1.50
C ALA A 117 29.12 -9.13 2.32
N LEU A 118 27.93 -9.13 1.70
CA LEU A 118 26.65 -9.38 2.36
C LEU A 118 26.25 -10.87 2.35
N ARG A 119 27.13 -11.72 1.83
CA ARG A 119 26.93 -13.17 1.72
C ARG A 119 27.22 -13.88 3.04
N ALA A 120 26.50 -14.97 3.29
CA ALA A 120 26.89 -15.92 4.32
C ALA A 120 28.22 -16.59 3.94
N GLN A 121 29.13 -16.72 4.90
CA GLN A 121 30.42 -17.40 4.68
C GLN A 121 30.26 -18.91 4.49
N ASN A 122 29.28 -19.49 5.20
CA ASN A 122 28.90 -20.90 5.11
C ASN A 122 27.39 -20.99 4.95
N THR A 123 26.90 -21.97 4.20
CA THR A 123 25.46 -22.23 4.04
C THR A 123 25.17 -23.68 4.41
N PRO A 124 24.62 -23.92 5.61
CA PRO A 124 24.22 -25.26 6.01
C PRO A 124 23.19 -25.85 5.04
N LYS A 125 23.14 -27.18 4.92
CA LYS A 125 22.20 -27.86 4.02
C LYS A 125 20.74 -27.47 4.28
N GLN A 126 20.35 -27.34 5.56
CA GLN A 126 19.00 -26.90 5.93
C GLN A 126 18.67 -25.51 5.38
N ALA A 127 19.63 -24.58 5.44
CA ALA A 127 19.45 -23.23 4.92
C ALA A 127 19.35 -23.21 3.39
N GLU A 128 20.11 -24.06 2.70
CA GLU A 128 19.98 -24.25 1.26
C GLU A 128 18.58 -24.77 0.88
N GLU A 129 18.06 -25.76 1.62
CA GLU A 129 16.71 -26.29 1.44
C GLU A 129 15.64 -25.21 1.69
N ASP A 130 15.82 -24.35 2.69
CA ASP A 130 14.91 -23.25 2.99
C ASP A 130 14.91 -22.17 1.88
N VAL A 131 16.09 -21.83 1.34
CA VAL A 131 16.20 -20.93 0.17
C VAL A 131 15.50 -21.53 -1.04
N ILE A 132 15.74 -22.81 -1.34
CA ILE A 132 15.08 -23.50 -2.47
C ILE A 132 13.57 -23.51 -2.27
N ARG A 133 13.08 -23.83 -1.06
CA ARG A 133 11.65 -23.86 -0.73
C ARG A 133 11.00 -22.50 -0.93
N ALA A 134 11.66 -21.44 -0.46
CA ALA A 134 11.15 -20.08 -0.58
C ALA A 134 11.16 -19.60 -2.04
N MET A 135 12.25 -19.79 -2.78
CA MET A 135 12.49 -19.08 -4.05
C MET A 135 12.03 -19.84 -5.30
N LYS A 136 12.04 -21.18 -5.28
CA LYS A 136 11.88 -21.97 -6.50
C LYS A 136 10.52 -21.73 -7.16
N ASN A 137 10.55 -21.37 -8.45
CA ASN A 137 9.40 -21.14 -9.32
C ASN A 137 8.42 -20.07 -8.80
N ARG A 138 8.93 -19.06 -8.09
CA ARG A 138 8.11 -17.99 -7.50
C ARG A 138 8.03 -16.73 -8.35
N THR A 139 6.91 -16.03 -8.25
CA THR A 139 6.71 -14.67 -8.74
C THR A 139 6.40 -13.73 -7.58
N ILE A 140 7.26 -12.73 -7.35
CA ILE A 140 7.07 -11.69 -6.34
C ILE A 140 6.70 -10.39 -7.07
N LEU A 141 5.60 -9.77 -6.67
CA LEU A 141 5.13 -8.50 -7.22
C LEU A 141 5.23 -7.38 -6.18
N LEU A 142 5.94 -6.32 -6.50
CA LEU A 142 5.94 -5.06 -5.74
C LEU A 142 4.97 -4.08 -6.40
N VAL A 143 3.94 -3.64 -5.71
CA VAL A 143 2.98 -2.62 -6.17
C VAL A 143 3.25 -1.34 -5.39
N GLY A 144 3.81 -0.33 -6.05
CA GLY A 144 4.23 0.89 -5.36
C GLY A 144 4.77 1.95 -6.29
N ASP A 145 5.93 2.52 -5.94
CA ASP A 145 6.49 3.71 -6.59
C ASP A 145 7.96 3.54 -7.00
N ALA A 146 8.66 4.65 -7.23
CA ALA A 146 10.07 4.69 -7.61
C ALA A 146 11.00 3.96 -6.62
N VAL A 147 10.62 3.86 -5.34
CA VAL A 147 11.38 3.11 -4.33
C VAL A 147 11.33 1.62 -4.64
N ASP A 148 10.14 1.07 -4.91
CA ASP A 148 9.97 -0.35 -5.23
C ASP A 148 10.65 -0.70 -6.56
N ARG A 149 10.67 0.23 -7.52
CA ARG A 149 11.49 0.14 -8.73
C ARG A 149 12.98 0.01 -8.40
N ALA A 150 13.50 0.89 -7.55
CA ALA A 150 14.89 0.85 -7.12
C ALA A 150 15.20 -0.47 -6.39
N MET A 151 14.28 -0.99 -5.57
CA MET A 151 14.46 -2.27 -4.88
C MET A 151 14.63 -3.43 -5.86
N VAL A 152 13.84 -3.52 -6.94
CA VAL A 152 14.00 -4.58 -7.97
C VAL A 152 15.36 -4.46 -8.66
N ARG A 153 15.77 -3.25 -9.04
CA ARG A 153 17.07 -3.01 -9.69
C ARG A 153 18.24 -3.37 -8.78
N ASN A 154 18.15 -2.98 -7.52
CA ASN A 154 19.13 -3.30 -6.51
C ASN A 154 19.21 -4.81 -6.25
N LEU A 155 18.08 -5.53 -6.21
CA LEU A 155 18.11 -7.00 -6.12
C LEU A 155 18.91 -7.61 -7.26
N CYS A 156 18.65 -7.18 -8.49
CA CYS A 156 19.40 -7.63 -9.66
C CYS A 156 20.89 -7.39 -9.53
N ALA A 157 21.29 -6.19 -9.12
CA ALA A 157 22.69 -5.89 -8.84
C ALA A 157 23.28 -6.79 -7.73
N MET A 158 22.51 -7.11 -6.68
CA MET A 158 22.95 -7.99 -5.61
C MET A 158 23.15 -9.44 -6.07
N VAL A 159 22.29 -9.95 -6.96
CA VAL A 159 22.38 -11.32 -7.47
C VAL A 159 23.27 -11.47 -8.71
N GLY A 160 23.82 -10.36 -9.22
CA GLY A 160 24.65 -10.32 -10.42
C GLY A 160 23.88 -10.42 -11.74
N GLU A 161 22.60 -10.05 -11.73
CA GLU A 161 21.70 -10.03 -12.87
C GLU A 161 21.43 -8.59 -13.35
N THR A 162 20.93 -8.44 -14.57
CA THR A 162 20.58 -7.13 -15.13
C THR A 162 19.07 -6.90 -15.04
N PRO A 163 18.60 -5.77 -14.47
CA PRO A 163 17.18 -5.46 -14.44
C PRO A 163 16.66 -5.20 -15.86
N VAL A 164 15.44 -5.64 -16.15
CA VAL A 164 14.79 -5.45 -17.44
C VAL A 164 13.57 -4.57 -17.29
N ALA A 165 13.53 -3.49 -18.06
CA ALA A 165 12.37 -2.60 -18.15
C ALA A 165 11.31 -3.19 -19.09
N VAL A 166 10.06 -3.14 -18.67
CA VAL A 166 8.88 -3.49 -19.45
C VAL A 166 8.27 -2.20 -19.99
N ASP A 167 8.72 -1.79 -21.17
CA ASP A 167 8.16 -0.66 -21.90
C ASP A 167 7.20 -1.14 -23.02
N ALA A 168 6.71 -0.22 -23.84
CA ALA A 168 5.81 -0.55 -24.95
C ALA A 168 6.43 -1.47 -26.02
N SER A 169 7.76 -1.56 -26.11
CA SER A 169 8.48 -2.46 -27.01
C SER A 169 8.56 -3.88 -26.46
N HIS A 170 8.54 -4.02 -25.13
CA HIS A 170 8.54 -5.31 -24.44
C HIS A 170 7.23 -6.09 -24.68
N ARG A 171 7.33 -7.42 -24.82
CA ARG A 171 6.15 -8.28 -25.10
C ARG A 171 5.08 -8.21 -24.02
N TRP A 172 5.51 -8.10 -22.76
CA TRP A 172 4.61 -7.94 -21.61
C TRP A 172 4.08 -6.51 -21.44
N GLY A 173 4.62 -5.53 -22.16
CA GLY A 173 4.19 -4.13 -22.10
C GLY A 173 3.13 -3.76 -23.15
N ALA A 174 2.49 -4.75 -23.79
CA ALA A 174 1.51 -4.53 -24.84
C ALA A 174 0.30 -3.68 -24.38
N SER A 175 -0.04 -3.72 -23.09
CA SER A 175 -1.10 -2.88 -22.50
C SER A 175 -0.81 -1.38 -22.65
N LEU A 176 0.46 -0.95 -22.59
CA LEU A 176 0.83 0.45 -22.80
C LEU A 176 0.40 0.96 -24.19
N LYS A 177 0.51 0.12 -25.23
CA LYS A 177 0.05 0.47 -26.59
C LYS A 177 -1.47 0.60 -26.66
N GLN A 178 -2.20 -0.28 -25.98
CA GLN A 178 -3.65 -0.22 -25.91
C GLN A 178 -4.10 1.08 -25.24
N VAL A 179 -3.49 1.43 -24.10
CA VAL A 179 -3.75 2.69 -23.40
C VAL A 179 -3.40 3.91 -24.24
N ALA A 180 -2.26 3.91 -24.92
CA ALA A 180 -1.88 4.99 -25.81
C ALA A 180 -2.91 5.20 -26.94
N THR A 181 -3.47 4.11 -27.47
CA THR A 181 -4.45 4.16 -28.56
C THR A 181 -5.73 4.89 -28.18
N TYR A 182 -6.32 4.60 -27.01
CA TYR A 182 -7.59 5.21 -26.62
C TYR A 182 -7.45 6.54 -25.85
N THR A 183 -6.27 6.84 -25.30
CA THR A 183 -6.02 8.12 -24.58
C THR A 183 -5.34 9.18 -25.43
N GLY A 184 -4.68 8.78 -26.53
CA GLY A 184 -3.86 9.67 -27.36
C GLY A 184 -2.53 10.10 -26.72
N LYS A 185 -2.20 9.63 -25.51
CA LYS A 185 -0.89 9.88 -24.87
C LYS A 185 0.13 8.87 -25.39
N SER A 186 1.27 9.35 -25.90
CA SER A 186 2.34 8.44 -26.33
C SER A 186 2.84 7.58 -25.16
N ALA A 187 3.07 6.30 -25.45
CA ALA A 187 3.73 5.35 -24.54
C ALA A 187 5.27 5.32 -24.72
N ASP A 188 5.82 6.22 -25.53
CA ASP A 188 7.26 6.32 -25.72
C ASP A 188 7.95 6.66 -24.40
N ASN A 189 9.02 5.93 -24.08
CA ASN A 189 9.79 6.05 -22.83
C ASN A 189 8.99 5.79 -21.54
N VAL A 190 7.78 5.23 -21.63
CA VAL A 190 6.99 4.82 -20.46
C VAL A 190 7.36 3.40 -20.06
N VAL A 191 7.77 3.25 -18.81
CA VAL A 191 8.00 1.93 -18.18
C VAL A 191 6.79 1.54 -17.33
N LEU A 192 6.25 0.37 -17.62
CA LEU A 192 5.16 -0.27 -16.88
C LEU A 192 5.66 -0.93 -15.59
N ALA A 193 6.81 -1.60 -15.70
CA ALA A 193 7.41 -2.43 -14.67
C ALA A 193 8.91 -2.56 -14.92
N ASP A 194 9.69 -2.77 -13.86
CA ASP A 194 11.02 -3.37 -13.93
C ASP A 194 10.93 -4.79 -13.36
N TYR A 195 11.66 -5.73 -13.93
CA TYR A 195 11.80 -7.08 -13.37
C TYR A 195 13.25 -7.53 -13.24
N CYS A 196 13.45 -8.43 -12.29
CA CYS A 196 14.66 -9.18 -12.05
C CYS A 196 14.35 -10.68 -12.09
N PHE A 197 15.07 -11.44 -12.89
CA PHE A 197 14.91 -12.89 -12.97
C PHE A 197 16.14 -13.57 -12.40
N ILE A 198 15.95 -14.53 -11.48
CA ILE A 198 17.02 -15.30 -10.84
C ILE A 198 16.99 -16.72 -11.43
N PRO A 199 17.84 -17.04 -12.42
CA PRO A 199 17.72 -18.28 -13.19
C PRO A 199 17.84 -19.55 -12.35
N GLN A 200 18.70 -19.55 -11.32
CA GLN A 200 19.00 -20.71 -10.48
C GLN A 200 17.74 -21.26 -9.78
N TYR A 201 16.76 -20.39 -9.52
CA TYR A 201 15.51 -20.75 -8.85
C TYR A 201 14.29 -20.56 -9.74
N SER A 202 14.45 -20.05 -10.97
CA SER A 202 13.32 -19.61 -11.80
C SER A 202 12.39 -18.65 -11.05
N THR A 203 12.99 -17.72 -10.28
CA THR A 203 12.27 -16.71 -9.50
C THR A 203 12.16 -15.43 -10.31
N LEU A 204 10.95 -14.93 -10.49
CA LEU A 204 10.67 -13.64 -11.10
C LEU A 204 10.29 -12.64 -10.00
N VAL A 205 11.01 -11.53 -9.93
CA VAL A 205 10.69 -10.40 -9.06
C VAL A 205 10.36 -9.21 -9.93
N THR A 206 9.18 -8.64 -9.81
CA THR A 206 8.76 -7.53 -10.65
C THR A 206 8.05 -6.44 -9.86
N SER A 207 8.07 -5.23 -10.39
CA SER A 207 7.43 -4.06 -9.82
C SER A 207 6.30 -3.56 -10.71
N PHE A 208 5.34 -2.84 -10.16
CA PHE A 208 4.26 -2.17 -10.87
C PHE A 208 3.99 -0.81 -10.22
N TYR A 209 3.88 0.23 -11.06
CA TYR A 209 3.85 1.62 -10.60
C TYR A 209 2.45 2.23 -10.69
N HIS A 210 2.06 2.94 -9.62
CA HIS A 210 0.82 3.73 -9.56
C HIS A 210 1.07 5.16 -9.07
N TYR A 211 0.01 5.97 -8.97
CA TYR A 211 0.06 7.39 -8.60
C TYR A 211 -0.54 7.68 -7.21
N GLY A 212 -0.28 6.79 -6.24
CA GLY A 212 -0.86 6.88 -4.91
C GLY A 212 -2.37 6.68 -4.89
N ALA A 213 -3.02 7.35 -3.95
CA ALA A 213 -4.46 7.33 -3.69
C ALA A 213 -5.29 8.26 -4.58
N ASP A 214 -4.66 8.88 -5.59
CA ASP A 214 -5.27 9.84 -6.52
C ASP A 214 -6.60 9.32 -7.10
N THR A 215 -7.62 10.17 -7.03
CA THR A 215 -8.96 9.95 -7.60
C THR A 215 -9.34 10.96 -8.67
N ASP A 216 -8.60 12.06 -8.75
CA ASP A 216 -8.98 13.25 -9.50
C ASP A 216 -8.06 13.50 -10.69
N GLU A 217 -7.19 12.53 -10.99
CA GLU A 217 -6.23 12.59 -12.09
C GLU A 217 -5.30 13.81 -11.95
N LEU A 218 -4.90 14.10 -10.71
CA LEU A 218 -4.06 15.24 -10.33
C LEU A 218 -2.80 15.32 -11.19
N TRP A 219 -2.21 14.16 -11.46
CA TRP A 219 -0.94 14.06 -12.17
C TRP A 219 -1.06 14.29 -13.67
N ARG A 220 -2.27 14.41 -14.24
CA ARG A 220 -2.50 14.52 -15.69
C ARG A 220 -1.73 15.67 -16.35
N ALA A 221 -1.56 16.77 -15.64
CA ALA A 221 -0.85 17.95 -16.14
C ALA A 221 0.68 17.74 -16.24
N GLN A 222 1.22 16.69 -15.59
CA GLN A 222 2.65 16.45 -15.54
C GLN A 222 3.16 15.88 -16.88
N PRO A 223 4.32 16.32 -17.40
CA PRO A 223 4.83 15.85 -18.69
C PRO A 223 5.01 14.32 -18.75
N SER A 224 5.56 13.75 -17.67
CA SER A 224 5.87 12.32 -17.50
C SER A 224 4.67 11.46 -17.05
N TYR A 225 3.50 12.06 -16.88
CA TYR A 225 2.29 11.29 -16.58
C TYR A 225 1.87 10.42 -17.76
N PHE A 226 1.49 9.17 -17.46
CA PHE A 226 0.89 8.25 -18.39
C PHE A 226 -0.38 7.63 -17.80
N PRO A 227 -1.54 7.76 -18.47
CA PRO A 227 -2.82 7.29 -17.95
C PRO A 227 -2.87 5.75 -17.79
N PRO A 228 -3.85 5.22 -17.03
CA PRO A 228 -4.78 5.93 -16.14
C PRO A 228 -4.08 6.53 -14.90
N GLY A 229 -4.64 7.58 -14.32
CA GLY A 229 -4.17 8.14 -13.04
C GLY A 229 -4.69 7.32 -11.86
N SER A 230 -6.00 7.03 -11.86
CA SER A 230 -6.62 6.23 -10.79
C SER A 230 -5.99 4.84 -10.64
N PHE A 231 -5.78 4.43 -9.38
CA PHE A 231 -5.20 3.13 -9.04
C PHE A 231 -6.00 1.98 -9.67
N GLU A 232 -7.32 2.02 -9.53
CA GLU A 232 -8.25 1.00 -10.02
C GLU A 232 -8.20 0.88 -11.56
N GLY A 233 -8.11 2.03 -12.26
CA GLY A 233 -7.94 2.06 -13.70
C GLY A 233 -6.62 1.44 -14.15
N ARG A 234 -5.53 1.71 -13.42
CA ARG A 234 -4.21 1.13 -13.69
C ARG A 234 -4.19 -0.38 -13.43
N LEU A 235 -4.81 -0.86 -12.36
CA LEU A 235 -4.92 -2.30 -12.11
C LEU A 235 -5.58 -3.02 -13.29
N LYS A 236 -6.74 -2.53 -13.72
CA LYS A 236 -7.52 -3.15 -14.80
C LYS A 236 -6.85 -3.04 -16.17
N SER A 237 -6.31 -1.87 -16.50
CA SER A 237 -5.84 -1.58 -17.86
C SER A 237 -4.37 -1.93 -18.08
N LEU A 238 -3.58 -2.02 -17.00
CA LEU A 238 -2.12 -2.19 -17.07
C LEU A 238 -1.62 -3.40 -16.30
N LEU A 239 -1.92 -3.53 -15.00
CA LEU A 239 -1.39 -4.64 -14.18
C LEU A 239 -1.98 -5.99 -14.59
N GLN A 240 -3.31 -6.07 -14.73
CA GLN A 240 -3.96 -7.33 -15.08
C GLN A 240 -3.43 -7.90 -16.41
N PRO A 241 -3.40 -7.15 -17.52
CA PRO A 241 -2.85 -7.67 -18.77
C PRO A 241 -1.36 -7.99 -18.68
N TYR A 242 -0.61 -7.28 -17.83
CA TYR A 242 0.81 -7.55 -17.58
C TYR A 242 1.02 -8.92 -16.93
N LEU A 243 0.30 -9.19 -15.83
CA LEU A 243 0.32 -10.48 -15.14
C LEU A 243 -0.10 -11.63 -16.06
N GLU A 244 -1.16 -11.44 -16.84
CA GLU A 244 -1.63 -12.42 -17.82
C GLU A 244 -0.57 -12.67 -18.91
N SER A 245 0.10 -11.63 -19.40
CA SER A 245 1.13 -11.74 -20.45
C SER A 245 2.38 -12.47 -19.97
N MET A 246 2.81 -12.23 -18.72
CA MET A 246 3.97 -12.92 -18.13
C MET A 246 3.78 -14.43 -18.04
N ALA A 247 2.54 -14.88 -17.83
CA ALA A 247 2.21 -16.29 -17.65
C ALA A 247 1.82 -17.00 -18.97
N SER A 248 1.12 -16.30 -19.87
CA SER A 248 0.52 -16.91 -21.05
C SER A 248 1.38 -16.85 -22.31
N LEU A 249 2.23 -15.83 -22.47
CA LEU A 249 3.04 -15.67 -23.67
C LEU A 249 4.23 -16.64 -23.69
N PRO A 250 4.76 -16.99 -24.88
CA PRO A 250 6.02 -17.73 -25.00
C PRO A 250 7.13 -17.02 -24.25
N ALA A 251 8.04 -17.81 -23.68
CA ALA A 251 9.14 -17.28 -22.88
C ALA A 251 9.91 -16.20 -23.65
N PHE A 252 10.15 -15.06 -22.98
CA PHE A 252 10.93 -13.96 -23.52
C PHE A 252 12.31 -14.00 -22.88
N ASN A 253 13.36 -14.14 -23.69
CA ASN A 253 14.73 -14.40 -23.21
C ASN A 253 14.82 -15.57 -22.21
N GLY A 254 14.00 -16.62 -22.42
CA GLY A 254 13.94 -17.78 -21.52
C GLY A 254 13.14 -17.56 -20.23
N VAL A 255 12.55 -16.37 -20.03
CA VAL A 255 11.78 -16.02 -18.83
C VAL A 255 10.28 -16.18 -19.09
N ARG A 256 9.60 -16.86 -18.17
CA ARG A 256 8.13 -17.00 -18.13
C ARG A 256 7.67 -17.20 -16.69
N ALA A 257 6.62 -16.49 -16.28
CA ALA A 257 6.01 -16.72 -14.98
C ALA A 257 5.24 -18.05 -14.98
N SER A 258 5.26 -18.77 -13.85
CA SER A 258 4.54 -20.03 -13.67
C SER A 258 3.01 -19.85 -13.67
N SER A 259 2.55 -18.69 -13.22
CA SER A 259 1.13 -18.32 -13.09
C SER A 259 0.97 -16.81 -13.30
N SER A 260 -0.25 -16.37 -13.64
CA SER A 260 -0.62 -14.95 -13.62
C SER A 260 -0.90 -14.44 -12.20
N GLN A 261 -1.05 -15.35 -11.23
CA GLN A 261 -1.13 -15.00 -9.82
C GLN A 261 0.27 -15.03 -9.20
N PRO A 262 0.76 -13.90 -8.65
CA PRO A 262 2.00 -13.88 -7.88
C PRO A 262 1.91 -14.75 -6.64
N ASP A 263 3.06 -15.24 -6.16
CA ASP A 263 3.18 -15.98 -4.91
C ASP A 263 3.26 -15.05 -3.69
N LEU A 264 3.64 -13.79 -3.91
CA LEU A 264 3.70 -12.76 -2.88
C LEU A 264 3.46 -11.39 -3.53
N VAL A 265 2.62 -10.57 -2.91
CA VAL A 265 2.41 -9.18 -3.29
C VAL A 265 2.80 -8.27 -2.14
N VAL A 266 3.70 -7.33 -2.40
CA VAL A 266 4.09 -6.27 -1.47
C VAL A 266 3.50 -4.97 -1.99
N PHE A 267 2.60 -4.36 -1.23
CA PHE A 267 1.95 -3.11 -1.57
C PHE A 267 2.49 -1.95 -0.74
N SER A 268 2.67 -0.79 -1.35
CA SER A 268 2.99 0.46 -0.66
C SER A 268 2.24 1.64 -1.29
N SER A 269 1.82 2.58 -0.46
CA SER A 269 1.35 3.91 -0.88
C SER A 269 1.72 4.91 0.21
N GLY A 270 2.14 6.11 -0.19
CA GLY A 270 2.45 7.19 0.74
C GLY A 270 3.20 8.34 0.08
N LEU A 271 4.28 8.06 -0.65
CA LEU A 271 5.10 9.11 -1.26
C LEU A 271 4.36 9.94 -2.31
N TRP A 272 3.54 9.29 -3.14
CA TRP A 272 2.63 9.99 -4.06
C TRP A 272 1.60 10.85 -3.36
N ASP A 273 1.08 10.39 -2.23
CA ASP A 273 0.06 11.11 -1.47
C ASP A 273 0.68 12.37 -0.82
N LEU A 274 1.89 12.23 -0.27
CA LEU A 274 2.69 13.34 0.25
C LEU A 274 3.08 14.34 -0.84
N ALA A 275 3.47 13.85 -2.03
CA ALA A 275 3.80 14.70 -3.17
C ALA A 275 2.60 15.53 -3.63
N ALA A 276 1.41 14.91 -3.72
CA ALA A 276 0.17 15.59 -4.06
C ALA A 276 -0.13 16.72 -3.06
N TRP A 277 -0.07 16.41 -1.76
CA TRP A 277 -0.36 17.38 -0.72
C TRP A 277 0.67 18.49 -0.62
N ALA A 278 1.95 18.22 -0.88
CA ALA A 278 2.96 19.28 -0.95
C ALA A 278 2.65 20.29 -2.07
N MET A 279 2.27 19.80 -3.26
CA MET A 279 1.85 20.68 -4.35
C MET A 279 0.57 21.47 -4.02
N GLU A 280 -0.41 20.81 -3.41
CA GLU A 280 -1.67 21.45 -2.97
C GLU A 280 -1.38 22.54 -1.93
N ASP A 281 -0.60 22.22 -0.89
CA ASP A 281 -0.22 23.14 0.19
C ASP A 281 0.49 24.37 -0.38
N GLU A 282 1.49 24.19 -1.25
CA GLU A 282 2.19 25.31 -1.87
C GLU A 282 1.26 26.17 -2.75
N SER A 283 0.36 25.54 -3.52
CA SER A 283 -0.59 26.28 -4.35
C SER A 283 -1.59 27.11 -3.54
N GLU A 284 -1.96 26.64 -2.35
CA GLU A 284 -2.85 27.33 -1.42
C GLU A 284 -2.11 28.25 -0.44
N HIS A 285 -0.78 28.39 -0.59
CA HIS A 285 0.08 29.16 0.32
C HIS A 285 -0.01 28.69 1.79
N LEU A 286 -0.20 27.39 1.97
CA LEU A 286 -0.19 26.69 3.26
C LEU A 286 1.22 26.15 3.57
N ASP A 287 1.43 25.75 4.83
CA ASP A 287 2.68 25.13 5.25
C ASP A 287 2.78 23.68 4.75
N ALA A 288 3.48 23.48 3.64
CA ALA A 288 3.78 22.15 3.07
C ALA A 288 4.68 21.28 3.97
N THR A 289 5.31 21.88 4.98
CA THR A 289 6.19 21.21 5.95
C THR A 289 5.46 20.79 7.22
N GLY A 290 4.25 21.29 7.44
CA GLY A 290 3.47 21.01 8.65
C GLY A 290 2.92 19.59 8.72
N ASP A 291 2.31 19.28 9.87
CA ASP A 291 1.61 18.02 10.09
C ASP A 291 0.47 17.81 9.08
N LEU A 292 0.20 16.55 8.75
CA LEU A 292 -1.01 16.19 8.01
C LEU A 292 -2.25 16.46 8.85
N SER A 293 -3.26 17.06 8.23
CA SER A 293 -4.56 17.27 8.86
C SER A 293 -5.32 15.95 9.04
N GLU A 294 -6.19 15.90 10.05
CA GLU A 294 -7.10 14.77 10.28
C GLU A 294 -7.87 14.40 9.00
N LYS A 295 -8.40 15.41 8.28
CA LYS A 295 -9.12 15.23 7.02
C LYS A 295 -8.29 14.49 5.96
N ARG A 296 -6.99 14.80 5.84
CA ARG A 296 -6.09 14.11 4.88
C ARG A 296 -5.83 12.67 5.30
N LEU A 297 -5.60 12.44 6.59
CA LEU A 297 -5.40 11.09 7.13
C LEU A 297 -6.66 10.24 6.96
N GLU A 298 -7.84 10.76 7.30
CA GLU A 298 -9.12 10.06 7.10
C GLU A 298 -9.41 9.78 5.62
N TRP A 299 -9.18 10.76 4.74
CA TRP A 299 -9.34 10.55 3.30
C TRP A 299 -8.41 9.46 2.78
N TRP A 300 -7.14 9.49 3.18
CA TRP A 300 -6.14 8.49 2.78
C TRP A 300 -6.54 7.10 3.29
N ARG A 301 -6.97 7.00 4.56
CA ARG A 301 -7.54 5.77 5.12
C ARG A 301 -8.70 5.25 4.27
N SER A 302 -9.67 6.09 3.95
CA SER A 302 -10.79 5.73 3.07
C SER A 302 -10.34 5.26 1.68
N ARG A 303 -9.27 5.81 1.12
CA ARG A 303 -8.74 5.37 -0.18
C ARG A 303 -8.03 4.03 -0.11
N MET A 304 -7.32 3.73 0.97
CA MET A 304 -6.66 2.43 1.14
C MET A 304 -7.66 1.26 1.14
N VAL A 305 -8.85 1.44 1.70
CA VAL A 305 -9.95 0.46 1.63
C VAL A 305 -10.29 0.10 0.18
N ASP A 306 -10.42 1.11 -0.68
CA ASP A 306 -10.76 0.90 -2.09
C ASP A 306 -9.58 0.25 -2.85
N MET A 307 -8.38 0.79 -2.70
CA MET A 307 -7.19 0.34 -3.43
C MET A 307 -6.84 -1.10 -3.08
N LEU A 308 -6.72 -1.42 -1.79
CA LEU A 308 -6.44 -2.78 -1.34
C LEU A 308 -7.59 -3.73 -1.69
N GLY A 309 -8.84 -3.25 -1.64
CA GLY A 309 -10.02 -3.97 -2.11
C GLY A 309 -9.92 -4.40 -3.57
N GLU A 310 -9.59 -3.48 -4.46
CA GLU A 310 -9.42 -3.77 -5.89
C GLU A 310 -8.18 -4.61 -6.18
N LEU A 311 -7.07 -4.34 -5.50
CA LEU A 311 -5.86 -5.18 -5.63
C LEU A 311 -6.16 -6.61 -5.21
N ARG A 312 -6.88 -6.82 -4.11
CA ARG A 312 -7.29 -8.14 -3.63
C ARG A 312 -8.19 -8.88 -4.65
N LYS A 313 -9.13 -8.18 -5.28
CA LYS A 313 -9.98 -8.77 -6.34
C LYS A 313 -9.14 -9.27 -7.51
N LEU A 314 -8.11 -8.52 -7.90
CA LEU A 314 -7.22 -8.87 -8.99
C LEU A 314 -6.36 -10.10 -8.67
N ILE A 315 -5.68 -10.10 -7.52
CA ILE A 315 -4.68 -11.14 -7.18
C ILE A 315 -5.31 -12.40 -6.57
N GLY A 316 -6.54 -12.30 -6.06
CA GLY A 316 -7.25 -13.40 -5.39
C GLY A 316 -7.00 -13.46 -3.88
N ASN A 317 -7.83 -14.24 -3.20
CA ASN A 317 -7.81 -14.35 -1.73
C ASN A 317 -6.69 -15.23 -1.17
N SER A 318 -6.12 -16.11 -2.00
CA SER A 318 -5.06 -17.04 -1.59
C SER A 318 -3.67 -16.41 -1.60
N VAL A 319 -3.47 -15.31 -2.32
CA VAL A 319 -2.16 -14.67 -2.45
C VAL A 319 -1.85 -13.85 -1.20
N PRO A 320 -0.71 -14.07 -0.51
CA PRO A 320 -0.27 -13.22 0.58
C PRO A 320 -0.12 -11.76 0.11
N LEU A 321 -0.80 -10.85 0.81
CA LEU A 321 -0.71 -9.41 0.58
C LEU A 321 -0.06 -8.75 1.78
N VAL A 322 1.14 -8.25 1.57
CA VAL A 322 1.94 -7.56 2.56
C VAL A 322 1.82 -6.07 2.32
N TRP A 323 1.51 -5.29 3.35
CA TRP A 323 1.49 -3.83 3.27
C TRP A 323 2.75 -3.27 3.91
N ARG A 324 3.63 -2.69 3.09
CA ARG A 324 4.89 -2.10 3.50
C ARG A 324 4.73 -0.64 3.93
N SER A 325 5.32 -0.27 5.07
CA SER A 325 5.47 1.15 5.47
C SER A 325 6.45 1.90 4.57
N THR A 326 6.24 3.20 4.46
CA THR A 326 7.19 4.08 3.80
C THR A 326 8.40 4.28 4.71
N HIS A 327 9.62 4.17 4.16
CA HIS A 327 10.83 4.38 4.94
C HIS A 327 10.99 5.84 5.34
N MET A 328 11.44 6.04 6.58
CA MET A 328 11.73 7.36 7.13
C MET A 328 13.22 7.65 6.92
N SER A 329 13.52 8.40 5.87
CA SER A 329 14.84 8.97 5.65
C SER A 329 14.76 10.50 5.73
N LEU A 330 15.87 11.14 6.09
CA LEU A 330 15.96 12.59 5.98
C LEU A 330 15.98 12.95 4.50
N SER A 331 14.99 13.75 4.07
CA SER A 331 14.95 14.23 2.69
C SER A 331 16.20 15.06 2.38
N THR A 332 16.66 14.91 1.15
CA THR A 332 17.74 15.70 0.57
C THR A 332 17.14 16.76 -0.36
N ALA A 333 17.93 17.77 -0.73
CA ALA A 333 17.51 18.76 -1.73
C ALA A 333 17.13 18.15 -3.10
N LYS A 334 17.47 16.87 -3.34
CA LYS A 334 17.14 16.12 -4.57
C LYS A 334 15.75 15.46 -4.52
N ASP A 335 15.15 15.37 -3.34
CA ASP A 335 13.88 14.68 -3.10
C ASP A 335 12.69 15.61 -3.35
N THR A 336 12.57 16.06 -4.60
CA THR A 336 11.47 16.93 -5.04
C THR A 336 10.37 16.16 -5.74
N VAL A 337 9.15 16.71 -5.77
CA VAL A 337 8.00 16.12 -6.49
C VAL A 337 8.34 15.93 -7.97
N GLU A 338 9.01 16.89 -8.61
CA GLU A 338 9.41 16.83 -10.02
C GLU A 338 10.39 15.68 -10.28
N SER A 339 11.37 15.52 -9.38
CA SER A 339 12.34 14.41 -9.43
C SER A 339 11.61 13.07 -9.26
N PHE A 340 10.65 13.00 -8.34
CA PHE A 340 9.86 11.80 -8.08
C PHE A 340 9.02 11.38 -9.29
N ILE A 341 8.21 12.29 -9.87
CA ILE A 341 7.38 11.97 -11.04
C ILE A 341 8.28 11.57 -12.23
N SER A 342 9.38 12.30 -12.44
CA SER A 342 10.30 12.01 -13.55
C SER A 342 10.93 10.63 -13.44
N ASN A 343 11.26 10.17 -12.22
CA ASN A 343 11.95 8.90 -12.02
C ASN A 343 11.02 7.68 -11.92
N THR A 344 9.73 7.83 -11.61
CA THR A 344 8.82 6.68 -11.46
C THR A 344 8.63 5.89 -12.75
N HIS A 345 8.46 6.56 -13.90
CA HIS A 345 8.15 5.91 -15.18
C HIS A 345 9.24 6.00 -16.24
N ALA A 346 10.29 6.80 -16.04
CA ALA A 346 11.31 7.01 -17.07
C ALA A 346 12.18 5.76 -17.29
N SER A 347 12.46 5.41 -18.54
CA SER A 347 13.38 4.31 -18.88
C SER A 347 14.78 4.50 -18.28
N THR A 348 15.27 5.73 -18.25
CA THR A 348 16.55 6.14 -17.66
C THR A 348 16.35 7.03 -16.42
N PRO A 349 17.16 6.88 -15.35
CA PRO A 349 17.14 7.81 -14.23
C PRO A 349 17.36 9.24 -14.71
N VAL A 350 16.54 10.17 -14.20
CA VAL A 350 16.64 11.59 -14.51
C VAL A 350 17.34 12.27 -13.34
N ALA A 351 18.40 13.03 -13.64
CA ALA A 351 19.11 13.78 -12.62
C ALA A 351 18.17 14.79 -11.94
N PRO A 352 18.18 14.89 -10.59
CA PRO A 352 17.36 15.86 -9.89
C PRO A 352 17.76 17.28 -10.28
N ALA A 353 16.78 18.15 -10.56
CA ALA A 353 17.04 19.54 -10.91
C ALA A 353 17.52 20.39 -9.72
N GLY A 354 17.39 19.90 -8.47
CA GLY A 354 17.74 20.61 -7.24
C GLY A 354 16.80 21.77 -6.89
N THR A 355 15.87 22.11 -7.79
CA THR A 355 14.76 23.04 -7.61
C THR A 355 13.46 22.28 -7.77
N GLY A 356 12.55 22.39 -6.80
CA GLY A 356 11.28 21.67 -6.83
C GLY A 356 10.63 21.55 -5.45
N HIS A 357 9.40 21.04 -5.44
CA HIS A 357 8.57 20.97 -4.24
C HIS A 357 9.08 19.86 -3.32
N GLN A 358 9.42 20.19 -2.07
CA GLN A 358 9.80 19.20 -1.06
C GLN A 358 8.54 18.56 -0.49
N PHE A 359 8.51 17.23 -0.37
CA PHE A 359 7.26 16.54 -0.02
C PHE A 359 7.39 15.49 1.07
N ALA A 360 8.58 14.91 1.24
CA ALA A 360 8.78 13.75 2.09
C ALA A 360 9.41 14.13 3.44
N TYR A 361 8.58 14.65 4.35
CA TYR A 361 9.02 14.99 5.71
C TYR A 361 8.82 13.82 6.67
N PRO A 362 9.78 13.51 7.57
CA PRO A 362 9.72 12.34 8.45
C PRO A 362 8.46 12.25 9.31
N HIS A 363 7.96 13.38 9.84
CA HIS A 363 6.73 13.38 10.65
C HIS A 363 5.49 13.05 9.83
N ARG A 364 5.38 13.57 8.60
CA ARG A 364 4.25 13.24 7.71
C ARG A 364 4.28 11.77 7.29
N ILE A 365 5.47 11.23 7.01
CA ILE A 365 5.68 9.80 6.74
C ILE A 365 5.25 8.97 7.97
N ALA A 366 5.65 9.38 9.17
CA ALA A 366 5.27 8.71 10.41
C ALA A 366 3.73 8.72 10.60
N GLN A 367 3.06 9.86 10.36
CA GLN A 367 1.60 9.95 10.44
C GLN A 367 0.90 8.98 9.46
N LEU A 368 1.39 8.84 8.23
CA LEU A 368 0.87 7.85 7.28
C LEU A 368 1.16 6.41 7.69
N ASN A 369 2.35 6.13 8.24
CA ASN A 369 2.69 4.79 8.75
C ASN A 369 1.84 4.40 9.96
N GLU A 370 1.50 5.33 10.85
CA GLU A 370 0.55 5.09 11.95
C GLU A 370 -0.89 4.92 11.43
N ALA A 371 -1.29 5.71 10.43
CA ALA A 371 -2.58 5.50 9.75
C ALA A 371 -2.65 4.12 9.09
N ARG A 372 -1.57 3.64 8.46
CA ARG A 372 -1.45 2.27 7.95
C ARG A 372 -1.62 1.23 9.06
N LYS A 373 -0.92 1.40 10.19
CA LYS A 373 -0.98 0.45 11.31
C LYS A 373 -2.38 0.27 11.86
N SER A 374 -3.20 1.33 11.85
CA SER A 374 -4.59 1.26 12.28
C SER A 374 -5.47 0.30 11.45
N PHE A 375 -5.02 -0.15 10.27
CA PHE A 375 -5.72 -1.15 9.46
C PHE A 375 -5.32 -2.59 9.72
N LEU A 376 -4.21 -2.84 10.41
CA LEU A 376 -3.68 -4.20 10.56
C LEU A 376 -4.60 -5.01 11.50
N PRO A 377 -4.84 -4.55 12.74
CA PRO A 377 -6.04 -4.91 13.48
C PRO A 377 -6.99 -3.71 13.60
N LEU A 378 -8.11 -3.72 12.87
CA LEU A 378 -9.24 -2.87 13.26
C LEU A 378 -9.82 -3.42 14.56
N GLU A 379 -9.68 -2.67 15.65
CA GLU A 379 -10.12 -3.09 16.98
C GLU A 379 -11.45 -2.42 17.39
N GLY A 380 -12.28 -3.18 18.11
CA GLY A 380 -13.47 -2.66 18.78
C GLY A 380 -14.52 -2.13 17.80
N ARG A 381 -14.79 -0.82 17.87
CA ARG A 381 -15.78 -0.14 17.03
C ARG A 381 -15.15 0.64 15.87
N ASP A 382 -13.83 0.53 15.65
CA ASP A 382 -13.21 1.20 14.52
C ASP A 382 -13.75 0.61 13.20
N SER A 383 -14.10 1.49 12.28
CA SER A 383 -14.52 1.10 10.95
C SER A 383 -14.15 2.17 9.95
N VAL A 384 -13.63 1.75 8.80
CA VAL A 384 -13.22 2.66 7.74
C VAL A 384 -14.08 2.39 6.52
N ARG A 385 -14.73 3.44 6.01
CA ARG A 385 -15.51 3.35 4.77
C ARG A 385 -14.65 3.75 3.58
N GLY A 386 -14.67 2.92 2.54
CA GLY A 386 -14.08 3.20 1.23
C GLY A 386 -14.65 4.47 0.62
N LYS A 387 -13.78 5.31 0.05
CA LYS A 387 -14.17 6.58 -0.57
C LYS A 387 -15.06 6.37 -1.80
N LEU A 388 -14.68 5.42 -2.65
CA LEU A 388 -15.35 5.12 -3.92
C LEU A 388 -16.28 3.91 -3.80
N SER A 389 -15.78 2.80 -3.25
CA SER A 389 -16.53 1.55 -3.15
C SER A 389 -17.70 1.63 -2.16
N LYS A 390 -17.62 2.55 -1.19
CA LYS A 390 -18.48 2.62 -0.01
C LYS A 390 -18.46 1.34 0.84
N SER A 391 -17.55 0.40 0.57
CA SER A 391 -17.31 -0.77 1.38
C SER A 391 -16.85 -0.35 2.78
N ILE A 392 -17.36 -1.01 3.81
CA ILE A 392 -16.96 -0.72 5.18
C ILE A 392 -16.06 -1.84 5.65
N TRP A 393 -14.84 -1.50 6.04
CA TRP A 393 -13.96 -2.40 6.75
C TRP A 393 -14.15 -2.22 8.25
N SER A 394 -14.18 -3.34 8.94
CA SER A 394 -14.33 -3.50 10.38
C SER A 394 -13.56 -4.74 10.80
N GLN A 395 -13.43 -4.97 12.10
CA GLN A 395 -12.82 -6.19 12.63
C GLN A 395 -13.36 -7.48 11.98
N ALA A 396 -14.64 -7.52 11.62
CA ALA A 396 -15.30 -8.72 11.12
C ALA A 396 -15.10 -8.99 9.62
N ASN A 397 -14.71 -7.97 8.82
CA ASN A 397 -14.75 -8.07 7.36
C ASN A 397 -13.58 -7.37 6.65
N GLN A 398 -12.60 -6.87 7.40
CA GLN A 398 -11.39 -6.31 6.81
C GLN A 398 -10.61 -7.36 6.02
N LEU A 399 -9.83 -6.90 5.04
CA LEU A 399 -8.92 -7.78 4.33
C LEU A 399 -7.84 -8.29 5.27
N GLN A 400 -7.43 -9.54 5.06
CA GLN A 400 -6.23 -10.05 5.69
C GLN A 400 -5.01 -9.41 5.01
N LEU A 401 -4.30 -8.62 5.81
CA LEU A 401 -3.10 -7.88 5.44
C LEU A 401 -1.98 -8.28 6.38
N ARG A 402 -0.79 -8.50 5.84
CA ARG A 402 0.43 -8.74 6.62
C ARG A 402 1.19 -7.44 6.77
N ASP A 403 1.76 -7.19 7.94
CA ASP A 403 2.55 -5.98 8.20
C ASP A 403 4.01 -6.20 7.83
N MET A 404 4.55 -5.31 6.98
CA MET A 404 5.98 -5.16 6.77
C MET A 404 6.41 -3.77 7.26
N PRO A 405 6.88 -3.66 8.52
CA PRO A 405 7.25 -2.38 9.14
C PRO A 405 8.63 -1.90 8.69
N PHE A 406 8.81 -1.76 7.37
CA PHE A 406 10.08 -1.38 6.75
C PHE A 406 10.60 -0.05 7.28
N GLY A 407 9.76 0.99 7.30
CA GLY A 407 10.18 2.31 7.75
C GLY A 407 10.48 2.41 9.24
N GLU A 408 9.80 1.62 10.07
CA GLU A 408 10.05 1.52 11.49
C GLU A 408 11.36 0.76 11.76
N VAL A 409 11.62 -0.33 11.02
CA VAL A 409 12.85 -1.11 11.13
C VAL A 409 14.07 -0.31 10.67
N THR A 410 13.97 0.47 9.60
CA THR A 410 15.09 1.27 9.06
C THR A 410 15.21 2.67 9.66
N LEU A 411 14.40 3.01 10.66
CA LEU A 411 14.42 4.33 11.28
C LEU A 411 15.81 4.66 11.84
N GLY A 412 16.31 5.85 11.53
CA GLY A 412 17.58 6.36 12.04
C GLY A 412 18.83 5.74 11.41
N GLN A 413 18.69 4.90 10.36
CA GLN A 413 19.85 4.38 9.65
C GLN A 413 20.54 5.48 8.84
N PRO A 414 21.89 5.51 8.82
CA PRO A 414 22.66 6.60 8.23
C PRO A 414 22.41 6.74 6.72
N LEU A 415 22.43 7.99 6.27
CA LEU A 415 22.24 8.45 4.90
C LEU A 415 23.45 8.11 4.00
N GLN A 416 23.81 6.84 3.86
CA GLN A 416 24.52 6.42 2.63
C GLN A 416 23.50 6.29 1.47
N GLN A 417 22.58 7.24 1.38
CA GLN A 417 21.51 7.29 0.39
C GLN A 417 21.67 8.60 -0.40
N ASP A 418 21.69 8.50 -1.72
CA ASP A 418 21.74 9.69 -2.59
C ASP A 418 20.41 10.45 -2.64
N SER A 419 19.31 9.77 -2.31
CA SER A 419 17.93 10.25 -2.37
C SER A 419 17.02 9.29 -1.60
N LEU A 420 15.88 9.79 -1.09
CA LEU A 420 14.78 8.98 -0.56
C LEU A 420 14.32 7.90 -1.56
N LEU A 421 14.37 8.20 -2.85
CA LEU A 421 13.85 7.34 -3.92
C LEU A 421 14.78 6.19 -4.28
N ILE A 422 16.06 6.28 -3.90
CA ILE A 422 17.09 5.28 -4.19
C ILE A 422 17.76 4.90 -2.87
N PRO A 423 17.13 4.01 -2.08
CA PRO A 423 17.70 3.59 -0.81
C PRO A 423 19.05 2.88 -1.01
N GLY A 424 19.99 3.17 -0.12
CA GLY A 424 21.33 2.60 -0.11
C GLY A 424 21.34 1.09 0.10
N LEU A 425 22.34 0.44 -0.51
CA LEU A 425 22.42 -1.02 -0.61
C LEU A 425 22.65 -1.70 0.76
N ASP A 426 23.51 -1.12 1.59
CA ASP A 426 24.02 -1.81 2.79
C ASP A 426 22.92 -2.04 3.83
N SER A 427 22.16 -1.02 4.25
CA SER A 427 21.13 -1.21 5.29
C SER A 427 19.70 -1.32 4.72
N HIS A 428 19.27 -0.41 3.86
CA HIS A 428 17.85 -0.32 3.49
C HIS A 428 17.43 -1.39 2.50
N VAL A 429 18.16 -1.53 1.39
CA VAL A 429 17.88 -2.57 0.39
C VAL A 429 17.99 -3.95 1.00
N TYR A 430 19.04 -4.19 1.80
CA TYR A 430 19.25 -5.48 2.43
C TYR A 430 18.12 -5.84 3.40
N LEU A 431 17.72 -4.92 4.28
CA LEU A 431 16.63 -5.16 5.22
C LEU A 431 15.28 -5.31 4.52
N PHE A 432 15.01 -4.51 3.48
CA PHE A 432 13.84 -4.67 2.63
C PHE A 432 13.75 -6.10 2.09
N TRP A 433 14.80 -6.58 1.41
CA TRP A 433 14.78 -7.91 0.81
C TRP A 433 14.79 -9.03 1.84
N SER A 434 15.41 -8.80 3.01
CA SER A 434 15.32 -9.75 4.14
C SER A 434 13.87 -9.92 4.61
N MET A 435 13.12 -8.82 4.74
CA MET A 435 11.70 -8.86 5.11
C MET A 435 10.84 -9.49 4.01
N VAL A 436 11.06 -9.17 2.73
CA VAL A 436 10.31 -9.78 1.61
C VAL A 436 10.53 -11.29 1.56
N LEU A 437 11.78 -11.74 1.71
CA LEU A 437 12.10 -13.18 1.70
C LEU A 437 11.57 -13.90 2.95
N PHE A 438 11.51 -13.22 4.10
CA PHE A 438 10.83 -13.74 5.28
C PHE A 438 9.33 -13.96 5.01
N GLU A 439 8.64 -12.97 4.45
CA GLU A 439 7.21 -13.08 4.11
C GLU A 439 6.95 -14.17 3.06
N LEU A 440 7.85 -14.31 2.09
CA LEU A 440 7.77 -15.38 1.10
C LEU A 440 7.96 -16.75 1.75
N LEU A 441 8.93 -16.91 2.63
CA LEU A 441 9.16 -18.17 3.35
C LEU A 441 7.95 -18.53 4.22
N ASP A 442 7.45 -17.60 5.02
CA ASP A 442 6.30 -17.81 5.91
C ASP A 442 5.00 -18.12 5.13
N SER A 443 4.91 -17.70 3.88
CA SER A 443 3.77 -18.01 3.01
C SER A 443 3.79 -19.44 2.44
N VAL A 444 4.90 -20.16 2.57
CA VAL A 444 5.10 -21.51 2.00
C VAL A 444 5.13 -22.60 3.08
N VAL A 445 5.35 -22.24 4.35
CA VAL A 445 5.39 -23.17 5.50
C VAL A 445 4.00 -23.70 5.83
#